data_AF-A0AAQ2JIC1-F1
#
_entry.id   AF-A0AAQ2JIC1-F1
#
_cell.length_a   1.000
_cell.length_b   1.000
_cell.length_c   1.000
_cell.angle_alpha   90.00
_cell.angle_beta   90.00
_cell.angle_gamma   90.00
#
_symmetry.space_group_name_H-M   'P 1'
#
loop_
_entity.id
_entity.type
_entity.pdbx_description
1 polymer ?
#
loop_
_entity_poly.entity_id
_entity_poly.type
_entity_poly.pdbx_seq_one_letter_code
_entity_poly.pdbx_strand_id
1 'polypeptide(L)'
;MSVRIVISAFVLALLPLASSGVAWAEDSMEKAKAVKQEGGKYLDADGNPTYKIENGTVDWYTFSGYRRYHSDCHVCHGQDATGSSYAPALVNSLKTMDYATFLSIVAEGRKNVGGGKENVMPAFGDNKNVYCYLDDLYVYLRARADGAAPRGRPPKHEDKPQAAKDAEASCMGG
;
A
#
# COMPACT_ATOMS: atom_id res chain seq x y z
N MET A 1 -72.76 -36.34 -4.92
CA MET A 1 -72.38 -34.95 -5.24
C MET A 1 -71.58 -34.37 -4.08
N SER A 2 -70.62 -33.50 -4.41
CA SER A 2 -69.84 -32.61 -3.51
C SER A 2 -68.44 -33.09 -3.07
N VAL A 3 -67.51 -32.94 -4.02
CA VAL A 3 -66.18 -32.29 -3.98
C VAL A 3 -65.37 -32.35 -2.67
N ARG A 4 -64.18 -32.97 -2.73
CA ARG A 4 -63.06 -32.73 -1.79
C ARG A 4 -62.03 -31.82 -2.46
N ILE A 5 -61.83 -30.64 -1.89
CA ILE A 5 -60.81 -29.67 -2.29
C ILE A 5 -59.49 -30.06 -1.61
N VAL A 6 -58.42 -30.25 -2.40
CA VAL A 6 -57.06 -30.43 -1.88
C VAL A 6 -56.28 -29.15 -2.17
N ILE A 7 -55.92 -28.42 -1.12
CA ILE A 7 -55.08 -27.23 -1.20
C ILE A 7 -53.62 -27.69 -1.17
N SER A 8 -52.91 -27.55 -2.29
CA SER A 8 -51.44 -27.70 -2.32
C SER A 8 -50.79 -26.38 -1.92
N ALA A 9 -50.09 -26.38 -0.79
CA ALA A 9 -49.21 -25.28 -0.39
C ALA A 9 -47.88 -25.40 -1.16
N PHE A 10 -47.65 -24.48 -2.09
CA PHE A 10 -46.37 -24.35 -2.80
C PHE A 10 -45.43 -23.49 -1.94
N VAL A 11 -44.50 -24.12 -1.22
CA VAL A 11 -43.46 -23.42 -0.45
C VAL A 11 -42.34 -23.03 -1.41
N LEU A 12 -42.28 -21.76 -1.78
CA LEU A 12 -41.21 -21.20 -2.59
C LEU A 12 -39.98 -20.96 -1.69
N ALA A 13 -39.02 -21.88 -1.71
CA ALA A 13 -37.75 -21.71 -1.02
C ALA A 13 -36.91 -20.65 -1.76
N LEU A 14 -36.82 -19.43 -1.22
CA LEU A 14 -35.83 -18.44 -1.63
C LEU A 14 -34.45 -18.91 -1.14
N LEU A 15 -33.60 -19.36 -2.06
CA LEU A 15 -32.16 -19.49 -1.79
C LEU A 15 -31.51 -18.09 -1.89
N PRO A 16 -30.77 -17.63 -0.87
CA PRO A 16 -30.01 -16.39 -0.98
C PRO A 16 -28.86 -16.61 -1.96
N LEU A 17 -28.83 -15.82 -3.04
CA LEU A 17 -27.64 -15.69 -3.88
C LEU A 17 -26.56 -15.00 -3.04
N ALA A 18 -25.60 -15.79 -2.56
CA ALA A 18 -24.36 -15.27 -2.00
C ALA A 18 -23.52 -14.69 -3.15
N SER A 19 -23.55 -13.36 -3.29
CA SER A 19 -22.65 -12.63 -4.18
C SER A 19 -21.22 -12.83 -3.68
N SER A 20 -20.46 -13.70 -4.34
CA SER A 20 -19.02 -13.85 -4.13
C SER A 20 -18.29 -12.63 -4.71
N GLY A 21 -18.41 -11.49 -4.03
CA GLY A 21 -17.48 -10.38 -4.22
C GLY A 21 -16.13 -10.83 -3.69
N VAL A 22 -15.09 -10.75 -4.51
CA VAL A 22 -13.70 -10.84 -4.03
C VAL A 22 -13.51 -9.65 -3.09
N ALA A 23 -13.61 -9.88 -1.79
CA ALA A 23 -13.26 -8.89 -0.80
C ALA A 23 -11.74 -8.70 -0.89
N TRP A 24 -11.29 -7.58 -1.46
CA TRP A 24 -9.90 -7.16 -1.26
C TRP A 24 -9.72 -6.92 0.24
N ALA A 25 -8.84 -7.69 0.87
CA ALA A 25 -8.55 -7.55 2.28
C ALA A 25 -7.99 -6.15 2.52
N GLU A 26 -8.60 -5.40 3.45
CA GLU A 26 -8.08 -4.10 3.88
C GLU A 26 -6.66 -4.28 4.45
N ASP A 27 -5.76 -3.34 4.13
CA ASP A 27 -4.44 -3.26 4.73
C ASP A 27 -4.56 -2.50 6.05
N SER A 28 -4.98 -3.21 7.10
CA SER A 28 -5.19 -2.64 8.43
C SER A 28 -3.88 -2.55 9.23
N MET A 29 -3.90 -1.77 10.31
CA MET A 29 -2.77 -1.68 11.26
C MET A 29 -2.40 -3.03 11.86
N GLU A 30 -3.37 -3.91 12.11
CA GLU A 30 -3.13 -5.27 12.59
C GLU A 30 -2.37 -6.10 11.57
N LYS A 31 -2.69 -5.94 10.28
CA LYS A 31 -1.97 -6.60 9.18
C LYS A 31 -0.57 -6.00 9.02
N ALA A 32 -0.41 -4.69 9.19
CA ALA A 32 0.89 -4.02 9.14
C ALA A 32 1.80 -4.35 10.34
N LYS A 33 1.34 -5.10 11.34
CA LYS A 33 2.15 -5.44 12.52
C LYS A 33 3.40 -6.23 12.12
N ALA A 34 4.57 -5.68 12.44
CA ALA A 34 5.83 -6.38 12.29
C ALA A 34 5.87 -7.65 13.19
N VAL A 35 6.13 -8.80 12.57
CA VAL A 35 6.31 -10.09 13.26
C VAL A 35 7.72 -10.65 13.10
N LYS A 36 8.50 -10.12 12.16
CA LYS A 36 9.85 -10.57 11.84
C LYS A 36 10.75 -9.38 11.51
N GLN A 37 12.05 -9.53 11.77
CA GLN A 37 13.08 -8.58 11.36
C GLN A 37 14.23 -9.32 10.69
N GLU A 38 14.63 -8.87 9.49
CA GLU A 38 15.74 -9.43 8.72
C GLU A 38 16.55 -8.31 8.09
N GLY A 39 17.86 -8.25 8.36
CA GLY A 39 18.73 -7.21 7.78
C GLY A 39 18.27 -5.78 8.11
N GLY A 40 17.64 -5.58 9.28
CA GLY A 40 17.05 -4.31 9.69
C GLY A 40 15.72 -3.95 9.01
N LYS A 41 15.21 -4.79 8.10
CA LYS A 41 13.87 -4.65 7.53
C LYS A 41 12.86 -5.39 8.39
N TYR A 42 11.71 -4.76 8.65
CA TYR A 42 10.61 -5.39 9.36
C TYR A 42 9.61 -5.98 8.36
N LEU A 43 9.06 -7.15 8.68
CA LEU A 43 8.12 -7.87 7.83
C LEU A 43 6.85 -8.19 8.60
N ASP A 44 5.70 -8.11 7.92
CA ASP A 44 4.41 -8.57 8.44
C ASP A 44 4.27 -10.11 8.34
N ALA A 45 3.12 -10.63 8.78
CA ALA A 45 2.85 -12.07 8.79
C ALA A 45 2.81 -12.71 7.39
N ASP A 46 2.55 -11.91 6.36
CA ASP A 46 2.54 -12.33 4.95
C ASP A 46 3.93 -12.21 4.31
N GLY A 47 4.92 -11.67 5.06
CA GLY A 47 6.28 -11.46 4.58
C GLY A 47 6.46 -10.16 3.79
N ASN A 48 5.48 -9.27 3.75
CA ASN A 48 5.63 -7.97 3.09
C ASN A 48 6.42 -7.00 3.98
N PRO A 49 7.19 -6.07 3.40
CA PRO A 49 7.83 -5.00 4.15
C PRO A 49 6.81 -4.19 4.96
N THR A 50 7.13 -3.91 6.21
CA THR A 50 6.32 -3.04 7.06
C THR A 50 7.19 -2.11 7.91
N TYR A 51 6.55 -1.17 8.57
CA TYR A 51 7.21 -0.19 9.42
C TYR A 51 7.33 -0.68 10.87
N LYS A 52 8.28 -0.08 11.59
CA LYS A 52 8.32 -0.13 13.05
C LYS A 52 8.57 1.27 13.59
N ILE A 53 7.73 1.71 14.51
CA ILE A 53 7.84 3.02 15.15
C ILE A 53 7.74 2.84 16.65
N GLU A 54 8.79 3.22 17.37
CA GLU A 54 8.87 3.11 18.83
C GLU A 54 9.33 4.45 19.41
N ASN A 55 8.57 4.97 20.38
CA ASN A 55 8.90 6.20 21.09
C ASN A 55 9.25 7.40 20.16
N GLY A 56 8.54 7.51 19.04
CA GLY A 56 8.76 8.55 18.02
C GLY A 56 10.01 8.37 17.14
N THR A 57 10.71 7.24 17.27
CA THR A 57 11.79 6.83 16.38
C THR A 57 11.22 5.89 15.33
N VAL A 58 11.41 6.23 14.05
CA VAL A 58 10.99 5.38 12.94
C VAL A 58 12.11 4.41 12.54
N ASP A 59 11.77 3.26 11.98
CA ASP A 59 12.76 2.39 11.34
C ASP A 59 13.45 3.09 10.16
N TRP A 60 14.61 2.57 9.76
CA TRP A 60 15.39 3.13 8.66
C TRP A 60 14.60 3.22 7.34
N TYR A 61 13.80 2.20 7.02
CA TYR A 61 13.08 2.12 5.74
C TYR A 61 11.91 3.12 5.70
N THR A 62 11.23 3.37 6.82
CA THR A 62 10.27 4.49 6.93
C THR A 62 10.95 5.84 6.67
N PHE A 63 12.12 6.09 7.27
CA PHE A 63 12.84 7.35 7.06
C PHE A 63 13.40 7.49 5.64
N SER A 64 13.95 6.41 5.08
CA SER A 64 14.43 6.37 3.71
C SER A 64 13.28 6.63 2.74
N GLY A 65 12.15 5.95 2.93
CA GLY A 65 10.94 6.11 2.15
C GLY A 65 10.40 7.53 2.14
N TYR A 66 10.40 8.20 3.30
CA TYR A 66 10.06 9.63 3.38
C TYR A 66 10.91 10.47 2.40
N ARG A 67 12.24 10.24 2.36
CA ARG A 67 13.14 11.01 1.48
C ARG A 67 12.90 10.71 0.01
N ARG A 68 12.68 9.43 -0.34
CA ARG A 68 12.40 9.01 -1.73
C ARG A 68 11.06 9.56 -2.20
N TYR A 69 10.03 9.49 -1.35
CA TYR A 69 8.72 10.07 -1.62
C TYR A 69 8.82 11.58 -1.91
N HIS A 70 9.59 12.31 -1.11
CA HIS A 70 9.83 13.74 -1.29
C HIS A 70 10.78 14.09 -2.43
N SER A 71 11.42 13.10 -3.06
CA SER A 71 12.24 13.31 -4.25
C SER A 71 11.40 13.13 -5.52
N ASP A 72 10.63 12.03 -5.58
CA ASP A 72 10.08 11.56 -6.86
C ASP A 72 8.54 11.51 -6.91
N CYS A 73 7.85 11.54 -5.75
CA CYS A 73 6.40 11.27 -5.70
C CYS A 73 5.56 12.49 -5.27
N HIS A 74 6.09 13.32 -4.36
CA HIS A 74 5.33 14.40 -3.71
C HIS A 74 4.80 15.46 -4.68
N VAL A 75 5.49 15.66 -5.82
CA VAL A 75 5.11 16.65 -6.83
C VAL A 75 3.70 16.41 -7.37
N CYS A 76 3.28 15.15 -7.46
CA CYS A 76 1.95 14.75 -7.90
C CYS A 76 1.06 14.37 -6.70
N HIS A 77 1.57 13.57 -5.77
CA HIS A 77 0.78 12.99 -4.68
C HIS A 77 0.68 13.88 -3.44
N GLY A 78 1.14 15.13 -3.53
CA GLY A 78 1.08 16.12 -2.46
C GLY A 78 2.13 15.90 -1.38
N GLN A 79 2.24 16.86 -0.45
CA GLN A 79 3.08 16.67 0.73
C GLN A 79 2.49 15.59 1.63
N ASP A 80 3.34 14.80 2.29
CA ASP A 80 2.91 13.75 3.23
C ASP A 80 1.89 12.74 2.67
N ALA A 81 1.86 12.53 1.34
CA ALA A 81 0.95 11.62 0.64
C ALA A 81 -0.55 11.98 0.70
N THR A 82 -0.90 13.24 0.94
CA THR A 82 -2.30 13.69 1.09
C THR A 82 -3.04 13.96 -0.22
N GLY A 83 -2.40 13.75 -1.37
CA GLY A 83 -2.99 13.98 -2.70
C GLY A 83 -2.91 15.43 -3.15
N SER A 84 -3.29 15.64 -4.41
CA SER A 84 -3.39 16.96 -5.05
C SER A 84 -4.59 17.00 -6.01
N SER A 85 -4.76 18.11 -6.72
CA SER A 85 -5.70 18.17 -7.85
C SER A 85 -5.30 17.30 -9.04
N TYR A 86 -4.05 16.81 -9.08
CA TYR A 86 -3.50 16.01 -10.17
C TYR A 86 -3.49 14.50 -9.87
N ALA A 87 -3.22 14.10 -8.62
CA ALA A 87 -3.06 12.68 -8.26
C ALA A 87 -3.70 12.34 -6.89
N PRO A 88 -4.10 11.08 -6.68
CA PRO A 88 -4.82 10.67 -5.48
C PRO A 88 -3.96 10.74 -4.21
N ALA A 89 -4.63 10.82 -3.06
CA ALA A 89 -4.03 10.71 -1.74
C ALA A 89 -3.59 9.26 -1.47
N LEU A 90 -2.28 9.01 -1.50
CA LEU A 90 -1.75 7.66 -1.30
C LEU A 90 -2.01 7.13 0.11
N VAL A 91 -2.17 8.01 1.12
CA VAL A 91 -2.60 7.60 2.47
C VAL A 91 -3.99 6.93 2.49
N ASN A 92 -4.81 7.16 1.47
CA ASN A 92 -6.08 6.45 1.32
C ASN A 92 -5.94 5.25 0.39
N SER A 93 -5.13 5.35 -0.68
CA SER A 93 -4.90 4.23 -1.61
C SER A 93 -4.28 3.01 -0.92
N LEU A 94 -3.33 3.22 -0.02
CA LEU A 94 -2.61 2.13 0.66
C LEU A 94 -3.47 1.34 1.64
N LYS A 95 -4.63 1.86 2.07
CA LYS A 95 -5.55 1.12 2.96
C LYS A 95 -6.19 -0.11 2.30
N THR A 96 -6.19 -0.17 0.98
CA THR A 96 -6.81 -1.27 0.21
C THR A 96 -5.92 -1.81 -0.89
N MET A 97 -4.72 -1.24 -1.06
CA MET A 97 -3.74 -1.66 -2.06
C MET A 97 -2.74 -2.60 -1.41
N ASP A 98 -2.67 -3.83 -1.91
CA ASP A 98 -1.64 -4.77 -1.47
C ASP A 98 -0.24 -4.38 -2.02
N TYR A 99 0.79 -4.96 -1.41
CA TYR A 99 2.18 -4.69 -1.73
C TYR A 99 2.52 -5.02 -3.19
N ALA A 100 2.06 -6.15 -3.72
CA ALA A 100 2.34 -6.54 -5.11
C ALA A 100 1.73 -5.57 -6.13
N THR A 101 0.50 -5.11 -5.87
CA THR A 101 -0.20 -4.10 -6.67
C THR A 101 0.52 -2.76 -6.59
N PHE A 102 0.99 -2.36 -5.41
CA PHE A 102 1.82 -1.16 -5.25
C PHE A 102 3.09 -1.25 -6.11
N LEU A 103 3.83 -2.37 -6.04
CA LEU A 103 5.04 -2.57 -6.83
C LEU A 103 4.76 -2.47 -8.34
N SER A 104 3.73 -3.17 -8.83
CA SER A 104 3.34 -3.14 -10.25
C SER A 104 2.97 -1.73 -10.69
N ILE A 105 2.13 -1.01 -9.96
CA ILE A 105 1.73 0.36 -10.31
C ILE A 105 2.93 1.32 -10.36
N VAL A 106 3.86 1.22 -9.39
CA VAL A 106 5.04 2.10 -9.39
C VAL A 106 6.00 1.74 -10.53
N ALA A 107 6.25 0.44 -10.75
CA ALA A 107 7.16 -0.01 -11.79
C ALA A 107 6.63 0.26 -13.20
N GLU A 108 5.37 -0.08 -13.46
CA GLU A 108 4.75 -0.08 -14.79
C GLU A 108 3.98 1.21 -15.10
N GLY A 109 3.72 2.03 -14.08
CA GLY A 109 2.87 3.20 -14.19
C GLY A 109 1.38 2.82 -14.31
N ARG A 110 0.53 3.84 -14.45
CA ARG A 110 -0.92 3.63 -14.58
C ARG A 110 -1.54 4.71 -15.45
N LYS A 111 -2.36 4.31 -16.42
CA LYS A 111 -3.21 5.22 -17.20
C LYS A 111 -4.66 4.95 -16.90
N ASN A 112 -5.37 5.97 -16.41
CA ASN A 112 -6.83 5.93 -16.29
C ASN A 112 -7.41 6.90 -17.32
N VAL A 113 -8.09 6.36 -18.33
CA VAL A 113 -8.83 7.13 -19.34
C VAL A 113 -10.32 6.98 -19.09
N GLY A 114 -11.01 8.07 -18.77
CA GLY A 114 -12.46 8.04 -18.51
C GLY A 114 -13.06 9.43 -18.26
N GLY A 115 -14.29 9.64 -18.73
CA GLY A 115 -15.04 10.89 -18.48
C GLY A 115 -14.38 12.17 -19.03
N GLY A 116 -13.59 12.08 -20.09
CA GLY A 116 -12.91 13.22 -20.71
C GLY A 116 -11.66 13.72 -19.95
N LYS A 117 -11.17 12.97 -18.97
CA LYS A 117 -9.91 13.24 -18.27
C LYS A 117 -8.97 12.05 -18.42
N GLU A 118 -7.70 12.34 -18.68
CA GLU A 118 -6.62 11.36 -18.71
C GLU A 118 -5.72 11.59 -17.49
N ASN A 119 -5.59 10.56 -16.63
CA ASN A 119 -4.66 10.58 -15.51
C ASN A 119 -3.57 9.57 -15.79
N VAL A 120 -2.33 10.06 -15.96
CA VAL A 120 -1.15 9.24 -16.20
C VAL A 120 -0.21 9.33 -15.01
N MET A 121 -0.01 8.20 -14.33
CA MET A 121 1.14 7.97 -13.47
C MET A 121 2.25 7.35 -14.34
N PRO A 122 3.41 8.00 -14.46
CA PRO A 122 4.52 7.46 -15.25
C PRO A 122 5.07 6.17 -14.62
N ALA A 123 5.69 5.34 -15.46
CA ALA A 123 6.42 4.16 -15.02
C ALA A 123 7.76 4.57 -14.39
N PHE A 124 8.11 3.97 -13.26
CA PHE A 124 9.39 4.20 -12.57
C PHE A 124 10.33 2.98 -12.58
N GLY A 125 10.00 1.92 -13.33
CA GLY A 125 10.81 0.71 -13.41
C GLY A 125 12.27 0.95 -13.85
N ASP A 126 12.51 1.97 -14.68
CA ASP A 126 13.85 2.32 -15.16
C ASP A 126 14.54 3.42 -14.31
N ASN A 127 13.84 4.03 -13.35
CA ASN A 127 14.42 5.04 -12.49
C ASN A 127 15.03 4.40 -11.24
N LYS A 128 16.34 4.19 -11.22
CA LYS A 128 17.06 3.60 -10.07
C LYS A 128 16.83 4.36 -8.75
N ASN A 129 16.55 5.66 -8.78
CA ASN A 129 16.24 6.44 -7.57
C ASN A 129 14.88 6.07 -6.94
N VAL A 130 14.03 5.33 -7.67
CA VAL A 130 12.75 4.79 -7.20
C VAL A 130 12.79 3.28 -7.10
N TYR A 131 13.16 2.59 -8.19
CA TYR A 131 13.16 1.13 -8.28
C TYR A 131 13.97 0.46 -7.16
N CYS A 132 15.17 0.97 -6.85
CA CYS A 132 16.02 0.41 -5.81
C CYS A 132 15.48 0.62 -4.38
N TYR A 133 14.41 1.40 -4.21
CA TYR A 133 13.85 1.82 -2.93
C TYR A 133 12.32 1.63 -2.87
N LEU A 134 11.77 0.72 -3.69
CA LEU A 134 10.33 0.44 -3.71
C LEU A 134 9.81 0.00 -2.33
N ASP A 135 10.58 -0.80 -1.61
CA ASP A 135 10.23 -1.23 -0.26
C ASP A 135 10.19 -0.05 0.71
N ASP A 136 11.20 0.83 0.65
CA ASP A 136 11.27 2.03 1.47
C ASP A 136 10.03 2.91 1.25
N LEU A 137 9.65 3.13 -0.02
CA LEU A 137 8.46 3.87 -0.40
C LEU A 137 7.19 3.22 0.16
N TYR A 138 7.03 1.91 0.00
CA TYR A 138 5.89 1.17 0.53
C TYR A 138 5.79 1.30 2.05
N VAL A 139 6.90 1.07 2.77
CA VAL A 139 6.97 1.13 4.23
C VAL A 139 6.57 2.52 4.75
N TYR A 140 7.11 3.58 4.15
CA TYR A 140 6.71 4.96 4.51
C TYR A 140 5.23 5.23 4.23
N LEU A 141 4.74 4.89 3.03
CA LEU A 141 3.36 5.17 2.64
C LEU A 141 2.35 4.37 3.46
N ARG A 142 2.67 3.11 3.79
CA ARG A 142 1.89 2.25 4.70
C ARG A 142 1.82 2.87 6.09
N ALA A 143 2.97 3.29 6.65
CA ALA A 143 3.00 3.99 7.95
C ALA A 143 2.18 5.29 7.95
N ARG A 144 2.12 6.00 6.83
CA ARG A 144 1.30 7.21 6.67
C ARG A 144 -0.19 6.88 6.53
N ALA A 145 -0.54 5.81 5.81
CA ALA A 145 -1.92 5.35 5.65
C ALA A 145 -2.55 4.89 6.97
N ASP A 146 -1.74 4.22 7.80
CA ASP A 146 -2.08 3.77 9.15
C ASP A 146 -2.05 4.89 10.21
N GLY A 147 -1.58 6.08 9.83
CA GLY A 147 -1.44 7.22 10.75
C GLY A 147 -0.32 7.05 11.80
N ALA A 148 0.50 6.00 11.68
CA ALA A 148 1.61 5.71 12.59
C ALA A 148 2.80 6.67 12.40
N ALA A 149 3.12 7.04 11.16
CA ALA A 149 4.13 8.05 10.86
C ALA A 149 3.51 9.46 10.92
N PRO A 150 4.12 10.45 11.58
CA PRO A 150 3.62 11.82 11.60
C PRO A 150 3.76 12.50 10.23
N ARG A 151 3.13 13.67 10.09
CA ARG A 151 3.38 14.58 8.96
C ARG A 151 4.74 15.26 9.11
N GLY A 152 5.35 15.59 7.98
CA GLY A 152 6.68 16.18 7.91
C GLY A 152 7.81 15.17 8.08
N ARG A 153 9.04 15.67 8.14
CA ARG A 153 10.24 14.85 8.27
C ARG A 153 10.25 14.10 9.60
N PRO A 154 10.43 12.76 9.62
CA PRO A 154 10.63 12.02 10.85
C PRO A 154 11.81 12.61 11.65
N PRO A 155 11.62 12.96 12.93
CA PRO A 155 12.64 13.67 13.71
C PRO A 155 13.77 12.75 14.18
N LYS A 156 13.49 11.45 14.32
CA LYS A 156 14.43 10.41 14.75
C LYS A 156 14.22 9.16 13.92
N HIS A 157 15.30 8.47 13.60
CA HIS A 157 15.27 7.20 12.90
C HIS A 157 16.34 6.25 13.43
N GLU A 158 16.13 4.95 13.26
CA GLU A 158 17.18 3.94 13.45
C GLU A 158 18.36 4.17 12.48
N ASP A 159 19.55 3.69 12.85
CA ASP A 159 20.72 3.76 11.98
C ASP A 159 20.50 2.97 10.69
N LYS A 160 21.10 3.43 9.58
CA LYS A 160 21.07 2.69 8.30
C LYS A 160 21.73 1.31 8.50
N PRO A 161 20.98 0.19 8.42
CA PRO A 161 21.54 -1.13 8.64
C PRO A 161 22.52 -1.48 7.51
N GLN A 162 23.49 -2.35 7.81
CA GLN A 162 24.51 -2.72 6.82
C GLN A 162 23.87 -3.35 5.56
N ALA A 163 22.88 -4.22 5.73
CA ALA A 163 22.15 -4.81 4.61
C ALA A 163 21.50 -3.77 3.68
N ALA A 164 21.01 -2.63 4.22
CA ALA A 164 20.49 -1.55 3.38
C ALA A 164 21.60 -0.80 2.61
N LYS A 165 22.81 -0.70 3.17
CA LYS A 165 23.97 -0.12 2.45
C LYS A 165 24.40 -1.05 1.31
N ASP A 166 24.46 -2.34 1.57
CA ASP A 166 24.89 -3.34 0.59
C ASP A 166 23.86 -3.46 -0.55
N ALA A 167 22.56 -3.49 -0.23
CA ALA A 167 21.50 -3.50 -1.22
C ALA A 167 21.49 -2.22 -2.08
N GLU A 168 21.66 -1.05 -1.46
CA GLU A 168 21.76 0.22 -2.18
C GLU A 168 22.97 0.24 -3.13
N ALA A 169 24.15 -0.15 -2.64
CA ALA A 169 25.36 -0.19 -3.45
C ALA A 169 25.23 -1.17 -4.63
N SER A 170 24.64 -2.35 -4.40
CA SER A 170 24.43 -3.34 -5.45
C SER A 170 23.44 -2.88 -6.51
N CYS A 171 22.33 -2.23 -6.12
CA CYS A 171 21.30 -1.82 -7.07
C CYS A 171 21.69 -0.55 -7.85
N MET A 172 22.30 0.42 -7.15
CA MET A 172 22.69 1.69 -7.74
C MET A 172 24.01 1.61 -8.53
N GLY A 173 24.91 0.71 -8.16
CA GLY A 173 26.26 0.60 -8.72
C GLY A 173 26.42 -0.26 -9.98
N GLY A 174 25.37 -0.99 -10.37
CA GLY A 174 25.31 -1.68 -11.67
C GLY A 174 24.69 -0.81 -12.77
#